data_AF-A0A839EP86-F1
#
_entry.id   AF-A0A839EP86-F1
#
_cell.length_a   1.000
_cell.length_b   1.000
_cell.length_c   1.000
_cell.angle_alpha   90.00
_cell.angle_beta   90.00
_cell.angle_gamma   90.00
#
_symmetry.space_group_name_H-M   'P 1'
#
loop_
_entity.id
_entity.type
_entity.pdbx_description
1 polymer ?
#
loop_
_entity_poly.entity_id
_entity_poly.type
_entity_poly.pdbx_seq_one_letter_code
_entity_poly.pdbx_strand_id
1 'polypeptide(L)'
;MDKLVKKRRGGPRTFDRDHAVDTAMRLFWRHGYEGVSLNDLTAAIGIAPPSLYAAFGSKAGLYREALDRYSGLPKALNNLGQTTSLYEAVEALLDSAINAVTEPGNERGCMISSGMIQCGGDHAELARELAQRRGLMRDTITLKLEPWLDQDGAASLSRYLVTILQGLSVQARDGASREELKQIASEVVAGIRARSLID
;
A
#
# COMPACT_ATOMS: atom_id res chain seq x y z
N MET A 1 -54.79 -28.50 23.22
CA MET A 1 -53.56 -28.47 24.04
C MET A 1 -52.40 -28.23 23.10
N ASP A 2 -52.04 -26.97 23.01
CA ASP A 2 -51.20 -26.37 21.98
C ASP A 2 -49.73 -26.54 22.35
N LYS A 3 -48.90 -27.13 21.48
CA LYS A 3 -47.45 -27.28 21.70
C LYS A 3 -46.71 -26.35 20.74
N LEU A 4 -46.44 -25.15 21.24
CA LEU A 4 -45.56 -24.17 20.61
C LEU A 4 -44.14 -24.75 20.48
N VAL A 5 -43.74 -25.07 19.25
CA VAL A 5 -42.36 -25.37 18.90
C VAL A 5 -41.54 -24.09 19.05
N LYS A 6 -40.67 -24.05 20.06
CA LYS A 6 -39.73 -22.95 20.30
C LYS A 6 -38.68 -22.92 19.19
N LYS A 7 -38.87 -22.03 18.21
CA LYS A 7 -37.91 -21.74 17.13
C LYS A 7 -36.55 -21.43 17.75
N ARG A 8 -35.56 -22.30 17.54
CA ARG A 8 -34.17 -22.08 17.96
C ARG A 8 -33.68 -20.76 17.37
N ARG A 9 -33.21 -19.84 18.23
CA ARG A 9 -32.53 -18.60 17.82
C ARG A 9 -31.35 -19.01 16.93
N GLY A 10 -31.27 -18.39 15.74
CA GLY A 10 -30.27 -18.71 14.72
C GLY A 10 -28.86 -18.71 15.27
N GLY A 11 -28.02 -19.61 14.76
CA GLY A 11 -26.60 -19.71 15.10
C GLY A 11 -25.85 -18.40 14.86
N PRO A 12 -24.60 -18.29 15.35
CA PRO A 12 -23.82 -17.06 15.22
C PRO A 12 -23.77 -16.63 13.75
N ARG A 13 -24.20 -15.40 13.48
CA ARG A 13 -24.02 -14.77 12.17
C ARG A 13 -22.51 -14.71 11.92
N THR A 14 -22.00 -15.61 11.09
CA THR A 14 -20.65 -15.51 10.54
C THR A 14 -20.61 -14.20 9.76
N PHE A 15 -19.81 -13.24 10.21
CA PHE A 15 -19.62 -11.99 9.49
C PHE A 15 -18.77 -12.24 8.24
N ASP A 16 -18.94 -11.41 7.22
CA ASP A 16 -18.13 -11.48 6.01
C ASP A 16 -16.71 -10.99 6.34
N ARG A 17 -15.77 -11.93 6.35
CA ARG A 17 -14.37 -11.68 6.71
C ARG A 17 -13.66 -10.83 5.67
N ASP A 18 -13.95 -11.03 4.39
CA ASP A 18 -13.29 -10.28 3.31
C ASP A 18 -13.77 -8.83 3.32
N HIS A 19 -15.07 -8.63 3.48
CA HIS A 19 -15.65 -7.31 3.69
C HIS A 19 -15.04 -6.59 4.91
N ALA A 20 -14.80 -7.32 6.00
CA ALA A 20 -14.19 -6.76 7.20
C ALA A 20 -12.75 -6.27 6.94
N VAL A 21 -11.95 -7.05 6.22
CA VAL A 21 -10.57 -6.62 5.89
C VAL A 21 -10.57 -5.47 4.89
N ASP A 22 -11.44 -5.45 3.89
CA ASP A 22 -11.53 -4.33 2.94
C ASP A 22 -11.94 -3.02 3.64
N THR A 23 -12.88 -3.10 4.57
CA THR A 23 -13.31 -1.97 5.40
C THR A 23 -12.16 -1.47 6.28
N ALA A 24 -11.48 -2.39 6.97
CA ALA A 24 -10.32 -2.05 7.80
C ALA A 24 -9.17 -1.46 6.97
N MET A 25 -8.90 -2.01 5.79
CA MET A 25 -7.89 -1.52 4.86
C MET A 25 -8.16 -0.06 4.49
N ARG A 26 -9.40 0.29 4.11
CA ARG A 26 -9.75 1.69 3.78
C ARG A 26 -9.57 2.62 4.98
N LEU A 27 -9.99 2.21 6.17
CA LEU A 27 -9.79 3.00 7.39
C LEU A 27 -8.31 3.21 7.71
N PHE A 28 -7.51 2.15 7.69
CA PHE A 28 -6.07 2.24 7.95
C PHE A 28 -5.33 3.04 6.87
N TRP A 29 -5.75 2.94 5.62
CA TRP A 29 -5.16 3.73 4.54
C TRP A 29 -5.42 5.22 4.77
N ARG A 30 -6.67 5.59 5.09
CA ARG A 30 -7.04 6.98 5.34
C ARG A 30 -6.36 7.57 6.58
N HIS A 31 -6.44 6.87 7.71
CA HIS A 31 -6.11 7.43 9.02
C HIS A 31 -4.80 6.90 9.63
N GLY A 32 -4.14 5.96 8.96
CA GLY A 32 -2.99 5.26 9.52
C GLY A 32 -3.39 4.23 10.58
N TYR A 33 -2.46 3.36 10.96
CA TYR A 33 -2.72 2.35 11.98
C TYR A 33 -3.11 2.96 13.32
N GLU A 34 -2.34 3.92 13.83
CA GLU A 34 -2.55 4.51 15.16
C GLU A 34 -3.79 5.41 15.22
N GLY A 35 -4.16 6.04 14.10
CA GLY A 35 -5.33 6.91 14.01
C GLY A 35 -6.68 6.20 13.96
N VAL A 36 -6.70 4.87 13.90
CA VAL A 36 -7.94 4.07 13.88
C VAL A 36 -8.09 3.30 15.20
N SER A 37 -9.16 3.52 15.96
CA SER A 37 -9.40 2.75 17.19
C SER A 37 -10.04 1.38 16.91
N LEU A 38 -10.05 0.49 17.91
CA LEU A 38 -10.81 -0.76 17.83
C LEU A 38 -12.32 -0.50 17.70
N ASN A 39 -12.81 0.57 18.32
CA ASN A 39 -14.22 0.94 18.24
C ASN A 39 -14.58 1.42 16.84
N ASP A 40 -13.70 2.19 16.18
CA ASP A 40 -13.91 2.61 14.78
C ASP A 40 -13.99 1.39 13.85
N LEU A 41 -13.09 0.41 14.02
CA LEU A 41 -13.09 -0.82 13.23
C LEU A 41 -14.37 -1.63 13.46
N THR A 42 -14.73 -1.89 14.71
CA THR A 42 -15.89 -2.73 15.04
C THR A 42 -17.21 -2.08 14.64
N ALA A 43 -17.32 -0.76 14.79
CA ALA A 43 -18.46 0.02 14.31
C ALA A 43 -18.57 0.01 12.78
N ALA A 44 -17.46 0.23 12.06
CA ALA A 44 -17.46 0.25 10.60
C ALA A 44 -17.72 -1.13 9.99
N ILE A 45 -17.20 -2.19 10.59
CA ILE A 45 -17.39 -3.58 10.13
C ILE A 45 -18.77 -4.13 10.56
N GLY A 46 -19.37 -3.58 11.62
CA GLY A 46 -20.65 -4.04 12.15
C GLY A 46 -20.56 -5.32 12.99
N ILE A 47 -19.46 -5.49 13.72
CA ILE A 47 -19.21 -6.65 14.59
C ILE A 47 -18.92 -6.23 16.03
N ALA A 48 -19.05 -7.16 16.99
CA ALA A 48 -18.64 -6.92 18.36
C ALA A 48 -17.10 -7.08 18.51
N PRO A 49 -16.45 -6.36 19.44
CA PRO A 49 -15.00 -6.49 19.65
C PRO A 49 -14.49 -7.93 19.85
N PRO A 50 -15.17 -8.81 20.61
CA PRO A 50 -14.72 -10.20 20.73
C PRO A 50 -14.69 -10.97 19.39
N SER A 51 -15.58 -10.64 18.43
CA SER A 51 -15.59 -11.26 17.11
C SER A 51 -14.39 -10.84 16.27
N LEU A 52 -13.94 -9.58 16.39
CA LEU A 52 -12.72 -9.11 15.73
C LEU A 52 -11.50 -9.85 16.25
N TYR A 53 -11.35 -9.95 17.58
CA TYR A 53 -10.25 -10.69 18.19
C TYR A 53 -10.27 -12.17 17.83
N ALA A 54 -11.44 -12.81 17.83
CA ALA A 54 -11.57 -14.22 17.46
C ALA A 54 -11.13 -14.48 16.00
N ALA A 55 -11.34 -13.53 15.09
CA ALA A 55 -11.07 -13.72 13.67
C ALA A 55 -9.66 -13.27 13.23
N PHE A 56 -9.09 -12.26 13.89
CA PHE A 56 -7.86 -11.59 13.47
C PHE A 56 -6.77 -11.59 14.55
N GLY A 57 -7.08 -12.06 15.77
CA GLY A 57 -6.19 -12.10 16.93
C GLY A 57 -5.93 -10.73 17.57
N SER A 58 -5.75 -9.69 16.78
CA SER A 58 -5.50 -8.32 17.25
C SER A 58 -5.80 -7.30 16.14
N LYS A 59 -5.83 -6.00 16.50
CA LYS A 59 -5.83 -4.90 15.54
C LYS A 59 -4.60 -4.96 14.61
N ALA A 60 -3.42 -5.31 15.14
CA ALA A 60 -2.22 -5.49 14.36
C ALA A 60 -2.33 -6.67 13.37
N GLY A 61 -2.98 -7.77 13.78
CA GLY A 61 -3.29 -8.89 12.89
C GLY A 61 -4.17 -8.48 11.72
N LEU A 62 -5.27 -7.77 12.01
CA LEU A 62 -6.14 -7.21 10.98
C LEU A 62 -5.41 -6.22 10.05
N TYR A 63 -4.50 -5.40 10.59
CA TYR A 63 -3.69 -4.49 9.79
C TYR A 63 -2.72 -5.23 8.85
N ARG A 64 -2.08 -6.32 9.30
CA ARG A 64 -1.24 -7.16 8.43
C ARG A 64 -2.03 -7.71 7.26
N GLU A 65 -3.22 -8.21 7.51
CA GLU A 65 -4.08 -8.71 6.44
C GLU A 65 -4.57 -7.60 5.49
N ALA A 66 -4.84 -6.41 6.02
CA ALA A 66 -5.14 -5.25 5.20
C ALA A 66 -3.95 -4.86 4.30
N LEU A 67 -2.72 -4.94 4.82
CA LEU A 67 -1.49 -4.70 4.03
C LEU A 67 -1.27 -5.77 2.97
N ASP A 68 -1.65 -7.03 3.23
CA ASP A 68 -1.56 -8.12 2.27
C ASP A 68 -2.65 -8.01 1.18
N ARG A 69 -3.86 -7.53 1.55
CA ARG A 69 -4.92 -7.21 0.59
C ARG A 69 -4.55 -6.02 -0.29
N TYR A 70 -3.85 -5.05 0.28
CA TYR A 70 -3.45 -3.84 -0.41
C TYR A 70 -2.55 -4.16 -1.61
N SER A 71 -3.12 -4.06 -2.81
CA SER A 71 -2.46 -4.40 -4.07
C SER A 71 -1.77 -3.20 -4.76
N GLY A 72 -1.64 -2.07 -4.06
CA GLY A 72 -1.45 -0.76 -4.69
C GLY A 72 -0.21 -0.58 -5.57
N LEU A 73 0.95 -1.11 -5.17
CA LEU A 73 2.19 -1.04 -5.99
C LEU A 73 2.61 -2.35 -6.70
N PRO A 74 2.28 -3.56 -6.21
CA PRO A 74 2.62 -4.80 -6.92
C PRO A 74 2.18 -4.83 -8.39
N LYS A 75 1.02 -4.25 -8.73
CA LYS A 75 0.57 -4.15 -10.14
C LYS A 75 1.48 -3.27 -11.00
N ALA A 76 2.00 -2.17 -10.45
CA ALA A 76 2.92 -1.26 -11.15
C ALA A 76 4.26 -1.95 -11.48
N LEU A 77 4.70 -2.88 -10.65
CA LEU A 77 5.95 -3.62 -10.82
C LEU A 77 5.86 -4.76 -11.84
N ASN A 78 4.65 -5.21 -12.19
CA ASN A 78 4.46 -6.33 -13.12
C ASN A 78 4.96 -6.02 -14.53
N ASN A 79 4.79 -4.78 -14.97
CA ASN A 79 5.17 -4.33 -16.32
C ASN A 79 6.66 -3.92 -16.40
N LEU A 80 7.31 -3.76 -15.24
CA LEU A 80 8.73 -3.43 -15.18
C LEU A 80 9.55 -4.64 -15.69
N GLY A 81 10.48 -4.40 -16.61
CA GLY A 81 11.26 -5.44 -17.30
C GLY A 81 10.70 -5.89 -18.66
N GLN A 82 9.52 -5.39 -19.07
CA GLN A 82 8.91 -5.74 -20.37
C GLN A 82 9.02 -4.62 -21.42
N THR A 83 9.65 -3.51 -21.08
CA THR A 83 9.80 -2.34 -21.94
C THR A 83 11.04 -2.46 -22.84
N THR A 84 11.14 -1.59 -23.85
CA THR A 84 12.27 -1.63 -24.80
C THR A 84 13.52 -0.95 -24.23
N SER A 85 13.33 -0.03 -23.28
CA SER A 85 14.42 0.74 -22.67
C SER A 85 14.23 0.99 -21.18
N LEU A 86 15.32 1.41 -20.52
CA LEU A 86 15.31 1.84 -19.13
C LEU A 86 14.39 3.03 -18.88
N TYR A 87 14.37 4.03 -19.77
CA TYR A 87 13.55 5.23 -19.58
C TYR A 87 12.06 4.92 -19.71
N GLU A 88 11.66 4.05 -20.64
CA GLU A 88 10.28 3.55 -20.72
C GLU A 88 9.91 2.74 -19.46
N ALA A 89 10.83 1.94 -18.93
CA ALA A 89 10.62 1.16 -17.71
C ALA A 89 10.30 2.08 -16.52
N VAL A 90 11.11 3.14 -16.36
CA VAL A 90 10.95 4.13 -15.29
C VAL A 90 9.67 4.94 -15.48
N GLU A 91 9.38 5.40 -16.70
CA GLU A 91 8.16 6.14 -17.02
C GLU A 91 6.91 5.30 -16.69
N ALA A 92 6.86 4.05 -17.12
CA ALA A 92 5.76 3.14 -16.83
C ALA A 92 5.58 2.87 -15.32
N LEU A 93 6.68 2.75 -14.57
CA LEU A 93 6.64 2.60 -13.11
C LEU A 93 6.03 3.83 -12.45
N LEU A 94 6.50 5.03 -12.80
CA LEU A 94 6.05 6.28 -12.20
C LEU A 94 4.59 6.57 -12.57
N ASP A 95 4.19 6.37 -13.83
CA ASP A 95 2.80 6.52 -14.25
C ASP A 95 1.87 5.56 -13.50
N SER A 96 2.28 4.29 -13.36
CA SER A 96 1.49 3.30 -12.61
C SER A 96 1.38 3.67 -11.14
N ALA A 97 2.45 4.20 -10.53
CA ALA A 97 2.42 4.67 -9.16
C ALA A 97 1.52 5.90 -8.99
N ILE A 98 1.61 6.88 -9.89
CA ILE A 98 0.74 8.06 -9.91
C ILE A 98 -0.72 7.65 -10.02
N ASN A 99 -1.02 6.71 -10.92
CA ASN A 99 -2.37 6.18 -11.08
C ASN A 99 -2.87 5.57 -9.76
N ALA A 100 -2.06 4.70 -9.14
CA ALA A 100 -2.42 4.03 -7.91
C ALA A 100 -2.68 5.00 -6.73
N VAL A 101 -1.87 6.05 -6.59
CA VAL A 101 -2.00 7.01 -5.47
C VAL A 101 -3.05 8.10 -5.70
N THR A 102 -3.60 8.20 -6.90
CA THR A 102 -4.63 9.19 -7.29
C THR A 102 -5.94 8.55 -7.80
N GLU A 103 -6.08 7.23 -7.73
CA GLU A 103 -7.20 6.50 -8.29
C GLU A 103 -8.55 6.99 -7.69
N PRO A 104 -9.50 7.46 -8.52
CA PRO A 104 -10.81 7.86 -8.04
C PRO A 104 -11.52 6.70 -7.31
N GLY A 105 -12.10 6.99 -6.15
CA GLY A 105 -12.80 5.98 -5.33
C GLY A 105 -11.90 5.17 -4.38
N ASN A 106 -10.59 5.38 -4.43
CA ASN A 106 -9.65 4.92 -3.42
C ASN A 106 -9.19 6.07 -2.52
N GLU A 107 -8.51 5.70 -1.42
CA GLU A 107 -7.82 6.69 -0.60
C GLU A 107 -6.57 7.18 -1.32
N ARG A 108 -6.18 8.44 -1.09
CA ARG A 108 -4.97 8.99 -1.70
C ARG A 108 -3.69 8.48 -1.04
N GLY A 109 -2.62 8.42 -1.82
CA GLY A 109 -1.32 7.94 -1.36
C GLY A 109 -1.21 6.41 -1.32
N CYS A 110 -0.11 5.91 -0.76
CA CYS A 110 0.19 4.49 -0.66
C CYS A 110 0.34 4.07 0.80
N MET A 111 -0.44 3.08 1.23
CA MET A 111 -0.44 2.59 2.62
C MET A 111 0.93 2.04 3.06
N ILE A 112 1.70 1.44 2.14
CA ILE A 112 3.05 0.91 2.41
C ILE A 112 4.10 2.03 2.50
N SER A 113 4.03 3.00 1.59
CA SER A 113 5.00 4.10 1.51
C SER A 113 4.94 5.01 2.72
N SER A 114 3.74 5.39 3.17
CA SER A 114 3.54 6.33 4.28
C SER A 114 3.22 5.67 5.62
N GLY A 115 2.98 4.36 5.65
CA GLY A 115 2.57 3.64 6.85
C GLY A 115 3.69 3.49 7.87
N MET A 116 3.38 3.80 9.15
CA MET A 116 4.26 3.57 10.30
C MET A 116 5.66 4.21 10.16
N ILE A 117 5.77 5.35 9.47
CA ILE A 117 7.02 6.13 9.38
C ILE A 117 7.32 6.79 10.74
N GLN A 118 6.28 7.28 11.40
CA GLN A 118 6.29 7.63 12.82
C GLN A 118 5.33 6.68 13.53
N CYS A 119 5.71 6.22 14.72
CA CYS A 119 4.85 5.42 15.58
C CYS A 119 5.28 5.52 17.05
N GLY A 120 4.36 5.21 17.96
CA GLY A 120 4.68 4.98 19.37
C GLY A 120 5.60 3.78 19.56
N GLY A 121 6.35 3.77 20.67
CA GLY A 121 7.32 2.71 20.99
C GLY A 121 6.71 1.31 21.02
N ASP A 122 5.46 1.19 21.47
CA ASP A 122 4.72 -0.08 21.55
C ASP A 122 4.43 -0.70 20.17
N HIS A 123 4.58 0.06 19.09
CA HIS A 123 4.35 -0.40 17.72
C HIS A 123 5.64 -0.54 16.90
N ALA A 124 6.82 -0.51 17.55
CA ALA A 124 8.11 -0.58 16.86
C ALA A 124 8.29 -1.84 16.01
N GLU A 125 7.71 -2.98 16.41
CA GLU A 125 7.75 -4.21 15.62
C GLU A 125 6.95 -4.07 14.31
N LEU A 126 5.72 -3.58 14.40
CA LEU A 126 4.87 -3.34 13.24
C LEU A 126 5.48 -2.29 12.28
N ALA A 127 6.17 -1.29 12.82
CA ALA A 127 6.93 -0.32 12.02
C ALA A 127 8.11 -0.98 11.28
N ARG A 128 8.83 -1.91 11.93
CA ARG A 128 9.88 -2.70 11.28
C ARG A 128 9.32 -3.58 10.16
N GLU A 129 8.16 -4.21 10.34
CA GLU A 129 7.50 -4.98 9.28
C GLU A 129 7.17 -4.09 8.07
N LEU A 130 6.65 -2.89 8.28
CA LEU A 130 6.40 -1.93 7.19
C LEU A 130 7.69 -1.49 6.50
N ALA A 131 8.77 -1.27 7.27
CA ALA A 131 10.08 -0.95 6.72
C ALA A 131 10.62 -2.11 5.86
N GLN A 132 10.42 -3.36 6.27
CA GLN A 132 10.77 -4.53 5.47
C GLN A 132 9.97 -4.59 4.18
N ARG A 133 8.65 -4.32 4.20
CA ARG A 133 7.82 -4.25 2.98
C ARG A 133 8.33 -3.18 2.00
N ARG A 134 8.73 -2.00 2.49
CA ARG A 134 9.39 -0.98 1.66
C ARG A 134 10.76 -1.45 1.12
N GLY A 135 11.52 -2.20 1.92
CA GLY A 135 12.76 -2.84 1.51
C GLY A 135 12.56 -3.83 0.37
N LEU A 136 11.62 -4.77 0.51
CA LEU A 136 11.27 -5.77 -0.51
C LEU A 136 10.82 -5.11 -1.82
N MET A 137 10.07 -4.01 -1.73
CA MET A 137 9.67 -3.23 -2.89
C MET A 137 10.87 -2.64 -3.63
N ARG A 138 11.85 -2.06 -2.90
CA ARG A 138 13.11 -1.58 -3.48
C ARG A 138 13.90 -2.72 -4.12
N ASP A 139 14.03 -3.84 -3.43
CA ASP A 139 14.83 -4.98 -3.91
C ASP A 139 14.19 -5.59 -5.17
N THR A 140 12.85 -5.61 -5.24
CA THR A 140 12.11 -5.98 -6.45
C THR A 140 12.40 -5.01 -7.60
N ILE A 141 12.40 -3.70 -7.35
CA ILE A 141 12.75 -2.71 -8.38
C ILE A 141 14.19 -2.90 -8.84
N THR A 142 15.15 -3.14 -7.93
CA THR A 142 16.55 -3.45 -8.29
C THR A 142 16.61 -4.60 -9.28
N LEU A 143 16.03 -5.76 -8.94
CA LEU A 143 16.03 -6.95 -9.82
C LEU A 143 15.41 -6.66 -11.19
N LYS A 144 14.36 -5.84 -11.22
CA LYS A 144 13.68 -5.48 -12.46
C LYS A 144 14.46 -4.50 -13.34
N LEU A 145 15.48 -3.81 -12.80
CA LEU A 145 16.34 -2.88 -13.54
C LEU A 145 17.63 -3.52 -14.08
N GLU A 146 17.99 -4.72 -13.61
CA GLU A 146 19.16 -5.49 -14.06
C GLU A 146 19.25 -5.75 -15.57
N PRO A 147 18.15 -5.80 -16.36
CA PRO A 147 18.25 -5.91 -17.82
C PRO A 147 18.95 -4.71 -18.50
N TRP A 148 19.04 -3.56 -17.83
CA TRP A 148 19.60 -2.33 -18.40
C TRP A 148 20.78 -1.75 -17.64
N LEU A 149 21.04 -2.23 -16.43
CA LEU A 149 22.06 -1.68 -15.52
C LEU A 149 22.83 -2.81 -14.86
N ASP A 150 24.07 -2.53 -14.47
CA ASP A 150 24.80 -3.41 -13.55
C ASP A 150 24.19 -3.38 -12.14
N GLN A 151 24.70 -4.23 -11.26
CA GLN A 151 24.15 -4.41 -9.91
C GLN A 151 24.17 -3.10 -9.10
N ASP A 152 25.26 -2.33 -9.17
CA ASP A 152 25.41 -1.09 -8.42
C ASP A 152 24.53 0.03 -8.99
N GLY A 153 24.44 0.14 -10.32
CA GLY A 153 23.55 1.06 -11.02
C GLY A 153 22.08 0.77 -10.72
N ALA A 154 21.67 -0.50 -10.78
CA ALA A 154 20.31 -0.92 -10.46
C ALA A 154 19.95 -0.63 -9.00
N ALA A 155 20.85 -0.91 -8.05
CA ALA A 155 20.64 -0.66 -6.63
C ALA A 155 20.58 0.84 -6.28
N SER A 156 21.43 1.66 -6.95
CA SER A 156 21.43 3.11 -6.80
C SER A 156 20.14 3.72 -7.36
N LEU A 157 19.76 3.36 -8.59
CA LEU A 157 18.56 3.87 -9.23
C LEU A 157 17.29 3.42 -8.50
N SER A 158 17.21 2.18 -8.03
CA SER A 158 16.04 1.70 -7.28
C SER A 158 15.83 2.49 -5.99
N ARG A 159 16.91 2.84 -5.27
CA ARG A 159 16.84 3.67 -4.06
C ARG A 159 16.34 5.08 -4.37
N TYR A 160 16.79 5.67 -5.48
CA TYR A 160 16.28 6.94 -5.97
C TYR A 160 14.80 6.87 -6.33
N LEU A 161 14.39 5.89 -7.13
CA LEU A 161 13.00 5.70 -7.55
C LEU A 161 12.07 5.47 -6.35
N VAL A 162 12.44 4.63 -5.39
CA VAL A 162 11.65 4.42 -4.17
C VAL A 162 11.52 5.71 -3.33
N THR A 163 12.50 6.61 -3.37
CA THR A 163 12.37 7.93 -2.76
C THR A 163 11.31 8.77 -3.48
N ILE A 164 11.32 8.78 -4.81
CA ILE A 164 10.30 9.46 -5.61
C ILE A 164 8.91 8.86 -5.35
N LEU A 165 8.76 7.54 -5.36
CA LEU A 165 7.49 6.85 -5.11
C LEU A 165 6.89 7.19 -3.73
N GLN A 166 7.74 7.32 -2.70
CA GLN A 166 7.30 7.77 -1.38
C GLN A 166 6.89 9.25 -1.40
N GLY A 167 7.64 10.12 -2.09
CA GLY A 167 7.28 11.52 -2.28
C GLY A 167 5.95 11.71 -3.00
N LEU A 168 5.71 10.98 -4.10
CA LEU A 168 4.44 10.98 -4.83
C LEU A 168 3.27 10.58 -3.93
N SER A 169 3.47 9.56 -3.09
CA SER A 169 2.48 9.11 -2.11
C SER A 169 2.13 10.21 -1.09
N VAL A 170 3.12 10.96 -0.61
CA VAL A 170 2.91 12.06 0.35
C VAL A 170 2.20 13.22 -0.34
N GLN A 171 2.68 13.68 -1.49
CA GLN A 171 2.06 14.80 -2.20
C GLN A 171 0.63 14.50 -2.65
N ALA A 172 0.33 13.25 -3.05
CA ALA A 172 -1.04 12.83 -3.32
C ALA A 172 -1.95 13.01 -2.09
N ARG A 173 -1.47 12.63 -0.89
CA ARG A 173 -2.21 12.85 0.36
C ARG A 173 -2.39 14.34 0.66
N ASP A 174 -1.40 15.17 0.36
CA ASP A 174 -1.42 16.62 0.60
C ASP A 174 -2.37 17.36 -0.36
N GLY A 175 -2.84 16.70 -1.42
CA GLY A 175 -3.85 17.25 -2.32
C GLY A 175 -3.40 17.38 -3.78
N ALA A 176 -2.13 17.10 -4.10
CA ALA A 176 -1.60 17.23 -5.45
C ALA A 176 -2.46 16.49 -6.48
N SER A 177 -2.69 17.16 -7.61
CA SER A 177 -3.38 16.63 -8.78
C SER A 177 -2.53 15.57 -9.49
N ARG A 178 -3.18 14.74 -10.30
CA ARG A 178 -2.49 13.75 -11.13
C ARG A 178 -1.51 14.44 -12.09
N GLU A 179 -1.88 15.61 -12.60
CA GLU A 179 -1.09 16.42 -13.52
C GLU A 179 0.19 16.95 -12.86
N GLU A 180 0.10 17.48 -11.64
CA GLU A 180 1.28 17.93 -10.87
C GLU A 180 2.23 16.76 -10.57
N LEU A 181 1.70 15.59 -10.19
CA LEU A 181 2.52 14.41 -9.97
C LEU A 181 3.19 13.90 -11.26
N LYS A 182 2.53 14.04 -12.41
CA LYS A 182 3.11 13.71 -13.73
C LYS A 182 4.25 14.65 -14.12
N GLN A 183 4.22 15.92 -13.69
CA GLN A 183 5.35 16.83 -13.88
C GLN A 183 6.59 16.32 -13.14
N ILE A 184 6.43 15.83 -11.90
CA ILE A 184 7.53 15.21 -11.15
C ILE A 184 8.10 13.99 -11.91
N ALA A 185 7.23 13.11 -12.43
CA ALA A 185 7.69 11.96 -13.20
C ALA A 185 8.45 12.37 -14.47
N SER A 186 7.98 13.41 -15.16
CA SER A 186 8.64 13.96 -16.36
C SER A 186 10.05 14.47 -16.04
N GLU A 187 10.23 15.20 -14.95
CA GLU A 187 11.55 15.67 -14.49
C GLU A 187 12.49 14.51 -14.15
N VAL A 188 11.97 13.47 -13.50
CA VAL A 188 12.74 12.25 -13.18
C VAL A 188 13.23 11.56 -14.45
N VAL A 189 12.33 11.32 -15.42
CA VAL A 189 12.68 10.66 -16.68
C VAL A 189 13.66 11.50 -17.49
N ALA A 190 13.45 12.83 -17.57
CA ALA A 190 14.36 13.75 -18.25
C ALA A 190 15.77 13.71 -17.63
N GLY A 191 15.85 13.74 -16.30
CA GLY A 191 17.13 13.65 -15.58
C GLY A 191 17.85 12.32 -15.80
N ILE A 192 17.13 11.21 -15.88
CA ILE A 192 17.72 9.89 -16.18
C ILE A 192 18.24 9.86 -17.62
N ARG A 193 17.45 10.33 -18.59
CA ARG A 193 17.88 10.43 -20.00
C ARG A 193 19.15 11.26 -20.15
N ALA A 194 19.24 12.40 -19.45
CA ALA A 194 20.41 13.27 -19.51
C ALA A 194 21.68 12.61 -18.95
N ARG A 195 21.59 11.79 -17.90
CA ARG A 195 22.74 11.06 -17.33
C ARG A 195 23.26 9.99 -18.30
N SER A 196 22.38 9.35 -19.05
CA SER A 196 22.73 8.33 -20.04
C SER A 196 23.17 8.90 -21.41
N LEU A 197 23.19 10.23 -21.58
CA LEU A 197 23.71 10.91 -22.77
C LEU A 197 25.15 11.44 -22.58
N ILE A 198 25.74 11.20 -21.40
CA ILE A 198 27.06 11.70 -21.02
C ILE A 198 28.11 10.56 -20.99
N ASP A 199 27.69 9.31 -21.24
CA ASP A 199 28.59 8.18 -21.55
C ASP A 199 28.75 8.02 -23.07
#